data_AF-A0A7J8T6V5-F1
#
_entry.id   AF-A0A7J8T6V5-F1
#
_cell.length_a   1.000
_cell.length_b   1.000
_cell.length_c   1.000
_cell.angle_alpha   90.00
_cell.angle_beta   90.00
_cell.angle_gamma   90.00
#
_symmetry.space_group_name_H-M   'P 1'
#
loop_
_entity.id
_entity.type
_entity.pdbx_description
1 polymer ?
#
loop_
_entity_poly.entity_id
_entity_poly.type
_entity_poly.pdbx_seq_one_letter_code
_entity_poly.pdbx_strand_id
1 'polypeptide(L)'
;MVDLYNVGTYNADTGFKADYLNELEKMLEKVLPHAMLKAKPNLESRIRTLKRDLAIIYDMLSGKDNSGFGWDKHRQMVVAEYVVWNSYIIVSQFRHHNFPYYDQLTSIYTKDQATGKDPQTTVDIVEEIDADDATTANNLEEG
;
A
#
# COMPACT_ATOMS: atom_id res chain seq x y z
N MET A 1 5.67 6.10 7.94
CA MET A 1 5.63 4.65 7.64
C MET A 1 6.99 4.00 7.84
N VAL A 2 8.04 4.41 7.11
CA VAL A 2 9.40 3.86 7.32
C VAL A 2 9.90 4.06 8.75
N ASP A 3 9.76 5.27 9.30
CA ASP A 3 10.19 5.52 10.68
C ASP A 3 9.45 4.64 11.69
N LEU A 4 8.14 4.45 11.50
CA LEU A 4 7.33 3.55 12.32
C LEU A 4 7.77 2.09 12.18
N TYR A 5 8.09 1.65 10.96
CA TYR A 5 8.59 0.31 10.69
C TYR A 5 9.96 0.06 11.35
N ASN A 6 10.81 1.08 11.39
CA ASN A 6 12.11 1.03 12.05
C ASN A 6 12.00 0.95 13.58
N VAL A 7 10.88 1.39 14.19
CA VAL A 7 10.61 1.17 15.62
C VAL A 7 10.44 -0.32 15.94
N GLY A 8 9.93 -1.11 14.99
CA GLY A 8 9.82 -2.57 15.09
C GLY A 8 8.66 -3.09 15.94
N THR A 9 8.23 -2.34 16.96
CA THR A 9 7.17 -2.75 17.91
C THR A 9 5.86 -3.14 17.21
N TYR A 10 5.51 -2.41 16.15
CA TYR A 10 4.25 -2.53 15.42
C TYR A 10 4.36 -3.33 14.13
N ASN A 11 5.49 -4.00 13.84
CA ASN A 11 5.64 -4.72 12.58
C ASN A 11 4.89 -6.07 12.60
N ALA A 12 4.32 -6.46 11.47
CA ALA A 12 3.71 -7.77 11.22
C ALA A 12 4.27 -8.34 9.90
N ASP A 13 4.00 -9.62 9.63
CA ASP A 13 4.50 -10.34 8.45
C ASP A 13 4.12 -9.63 7.13
N THR A 14 2.92 -9.04 7.08
CA THR A 14 2.41 -8.26 5.94
C THR A 14 2.27 -6.76 6.27
N GLY A 15 3.20 -6.19 7.05
CA GLY A 15 3.25 -4.75 7.31
C GLY A 15 3.17 -4.39 8.79
N PHE A 16 1.98 -4.04 9.29
CA PHE A 16 1.80 -3.52 10.66
C PHE A 16 0.72 -4.26 11.46
N LYS A 17 0.91 -4.35 12.78
CA LYS A 17 -0.07 -4.86 13.76
C LYS A 17 -1.20 -3.86 13.99
N ALA A 18 -2.29 -4.32 14.61
CA ALA A 18 -3.37 -3.46 15.09
C ALA A 18 -2.84 -2.27 15.92
N ASP A 19 -3.57 -1.15 15.90
CA ASP A 19 -3.26 0.13 16.56
C ASP A 19 -2.08 0.96 16.00
N TYR A 20 -1.36 0.50 14.97
CA TYR A 20 -0.25 1.26 14.38
C TYR A 20 -0.67 2.66 13.87
N LEU A 21 -1.93 2.83 13.46
CA LEU A 21 -2.48 4.11 13.02
C LEU A 21 -2.45 5.18 14.13
N ASN A 22 -2.67 4.78 15.38
CA ASN A 22 -2.63 5.69 16.53
C ASN A 22 -1.20 6.16 16.80
N GLU A 23 -0.21 5.29 16.62
CA GLU A 23 1.19 5.70 16.75
C GLU A 23 1.63 6.57 15.58
N LEU A 24 1.18 6.25 14.37
CA LEU A 24 1.42 7.08 13.19
C LEU A 24 0.82 8.49 13.35
N GLU A 25 -0.39 8.61 13.92
CA GLU A 25 -0.99 9.90 14.29
C GLU A 25 -0.07 10.69 15.21
N LYS A 26 0.41 10.09 16.31
CA LYS A 26 1.31 10.77 17.26
C LYS A 26 2.64 11.19 16.61
N MET A 27 3.20 10.37 15.73
CA MET A 27 4.43 10.72 15.00
C MET A 27 4.17 11.90 14.06
N LEU A 28 3.04 11.89 13.33
CA LEU A 28 2.68 12.98 12.44
C LEU A 28 2.34 14.27 13.18
N GLU A 29 1.72 14.21 14.36
CA GLU A 29 1.47 15.39 15.19
C GLU A 29 2.77 16.06 15.63
N LYS A 30 3.83 15.28 15.90
CA LYS A 30 5.15 15.85 16.23
C LYS A 30 5.80 16.56 15.04
N VAL A 31 5.63 16.03 13.83
CA VAL A 31 6.25 16.57 12.61
C VAL A 31 5.41 17.70 12.00
N LEU A 32 4.08 17.59 12.10
CA LEU A 32 3.08 18.46 11.49
C LEU A 32 1.95 18.77 12.51
N PRO A 33 2.25 19.53 13.58
CA PRO A 33 1.33 19.73 14.71
C PRO A 33 0.00 20.41 14.36
N HIS A 34 -0.07 21.08 13.20
CA HIS A 34 -1.27 21.81 12.75
C HIS A 34 -2.04 21.08 11.64
N ALA A 35 -1.61 19.87 11.24
CA ALA A 35 -2.28 19.15 10.15
C ALA A 35 -3.61 18.52 10.57
N MET A 36 -3.86 18.40 11.89
CA MET A 36 -5.09 17.84 12.47
C MET A 36 -5.49 16.47 11.89
N LEU A 37 -4.49 15.67 11.48
CA LEU A 37 -4.71 14.35 10.87
C LEU A 37 -5.03 13.34 11.96
N LYS A 38 -6.19 12.68 11.85
CA LYS A 38 -6.61 11.61 12.77
C LYS A 38 -6.34 10.23 12.20
N ALA A 39 -6.00 9.28 13.08
CA ALA A 39 -5.83 7.86 12.77
C ALA A 39 -7.00 7.36 11.91
N LYS A 40 -8.23 7.58 12.40
CA LYS A 40 -9.46 7.38 11.64
C LYS A 40 -10.25 8.70 11.53
N PRO A 41 -10.86 9.01 10.37
CA PRO A 41 -10.78 8.27 9.11
C PRO A 41 -9.58 8.66 8.23
N ASN A 42 -8.80 9.69 8.60
CA ASN A 42 -7.89 10.36 7.65
C ASN A 42 -6.69 9.51 7.26
N LEU A 43 -5.94 8.98 8.24
CA LEU A 43 -4.74 8.19 7.95
C LEU A 43 -5.10 6.82 7.39
N GLU A 44 -6.14 6.19 7.93
CA GLU A 44 -6.68 4.93 7.45
C GLU A 44 -7.01 4.98 5.95
N SER A 45 -7.83 5.96 5.52
CA SER A 45 -8.21 6.12 4.11
C SER A 45 -7.00 6.34 3.20
N ARG A 46 -6.01 7.14 3.66
CA ARG A 46 -4.80 7.41 2.87
C ARG A 46 -3.91 6.18 2.74
N ILE A 47 -3.72 5.41 3.81
CA ILE A 47 -2.93 4.18 3.78
C ILE A 47 -3.63 3.12 2.91
N ARG A 48 -4.95 3.02 3.01
CA ARG A 48 -5.78 2.15 2.16
C ARG A 48 -5.57 2.46 0.68
N THR A 49 -5.62 3.72 0.28
CA THR A 49 -5.33 4.12 -1.11
C THR A 49 -3.89 3.80 -1.51
N LEU A 50 -2.91 4.11 -0.65
CA LEU A 50 -1.50 3.81 -0.92
C LEU A 50 -1.24 2.31 -1.13
N LYS A 51 -1.83 1.43 -0.32
CA LYS A 51 -1.71 -0.03 -0.45
C LYS A 51 -2.31 -0.51 -1.77
N ARG A 52 -3.48 0.00 -2.17
CA ARG A 52 -4.11 -0.36 -3.46
C ARG A 52 -3.26 0.05 -4.64
N ASP A 53 -2.77 1.29 -4.65
CA ASP A 53 -1.90 1.78 -5.73
C ASP A 53 -0.59 0.98 -5.78
N LEU A 54 0.00 0.66 -4.62
CA LEU A 54 1.17 -0.21 -4.53
C LEU A 54 0.91 -1.59 -5.13
N ALA A 55 -0.22 -2.23 -4.79
CA ALA A 55 -0.58 -3.54 -5.30
C ALA A 55 -0.73 -3.53 -6.83
N ILE A 56 -1.37 -2.49 -7.39
CA ILE A 56 -1.51 -2.34 -8.84
C ILE A 56 -0.13 -2.17 -9.50
N ILE A 57 0.71 -1.27 -8.99
CA ILE A 57 2.05 -1.03 -9.56
C ILE A 57 2.90 -2.30 -9.45
N TYR A 58 2.84 -3.00 -8.31
CA TYR A 58 3.57 -4.25 -8.12
C TYR A 58 3.13 -5.33 -9.12
N ASP A 59 1.82 -5.50 -9.34
CA ASP A 59 1.29 -6.43 -10.35
C ASP A 59 1.73 -6.04 -11.77
N MET A 60 1.70 -4.75 -12.12
CA MET A 60 2.19 -4.28 -13.42
C MET A 60 3.67 -4.62 -13.63
N LEU A 61 4.50 -4.54 -12.59
CA LEU A 61 5.95 -4.77 -12.69
C LEU A 61 6.37 -6.23 -12.54
N SER A 62 5.58 -7.04 -11.81
CA SER A 62 5.93 -8.42 -11.44
C SER A 62 5.01 -9.47 -12.07
N GLY A 63 3.91 -9.04 -12.70
CA GLY A 63 2.91 -9.91 -13.31
C GLY A 63 3.46 -10.67 -14.51
N LYS A 64 3.14 -11.96 -14.57
CA LYS A 64 3.68 -12.90 -15.57
C LYS A 64 3.37 -12.48 -17.02
N ASP A 65 2.22 -11.87 -17.25
CA ASP A 65 1.77 -11.43 -18.58
C ASP A 65 2.05 -9.94 -18.83
N ASN A 66 2.70 -9.25 -17.90
CA ASN A 66 2.98 -7.81 -17.95
C ASN A 66 4.41 -7.49 -18.45
N SER A 67 5.00 -8.38 -19.27
CA SER A 67 6.34 -8.23 -19.84
C SER A 67 6.40 -7.05 -20.83
N GLY A 68 6.67 -5.86 -20.32
CA GLY A 68 6.62 -4.62 -21.11
C GLY A 68 6.55 -3.38 -20.23
N PHE A 69 6.12 -3.55 -18.99
CA PHE A 69 6.28 -2.54 -17.95
C PHE A 69 7.64 -2.64 -17.28
N GLY A 70 8.21 -1.49 -16.97
CA GLY A 70 9.43 -1.33 -16.20
C GLY A 70 9.30 -0.21 -15.19
N TRP A 71 10.29 -0.09 -14.31
CA TRP A 71 10.32 0.93 -13.26
C TRP A 71 11.46 1.92 -13.51
N ASP A 72 11.11 3.20 -13.67
CA ASP A 72 12.10 4.28 -13.70
C ASP A 72 12.43 4.71 -12.27
N LYS A 73 13.58 4.27 -11.75
CA LYS A 73 14.03 4.58 -10.40
C LYS A 73 14.30 6.06 -10.18
N HIS A 74 14.72 6.80 -11.20
CA HIS A 74 15.02 8.22 -11.06
C HIS A 74 13.74 9.05 -10.97
N ARG A 75 12.74 8.72 -11.79
CA ARG A 75 11.44 9.39 -11.81
C ARG A 75 10.45 8.83 -10.79
N GLN A 76 10.74 7.65 -10.23
CA GLN A 76 9.88 6.89 -9.34
C GLN A 76 8.51 6.63 -9.99
N MET A 77 8.50 6.04 -11.19
CA MET A 77 7.25 5.77 -11.91
C MET A 77 7.34 4.55 -12.85
N VAL A 78 6.18 4.03 -13.22
CA VAL A 78 6.06 2.97 -14.22
C VAL A 78 6.32 3.53 -15.61
N VAL A 79 7.13 2.82 -16.39
CA VAL A 79 7.45 3.12 -17.78
C VAL A 79 7.15 1.93 -18.67
N ALA A 80 6.69 2.18 -19.88
CA ALA A 80 6.42 1.17 -20.89
C ALA A 80 6.36 1.82 -22.27
N GLU A 81 6.45 1.02 -23.32
CA GLU A 81 6.19 1.48 -24.67
C GLU A 81 4.71 1.88 -24.85
N TYR A 82 4.44 2.78 -25.81
CA TYR A 82 3.09 3.25 -26.08
C TYR A 82 2.11 2.10 -26.40
N VAL A 83 2.57 1.09 -27.14
CA VAL A 83 1.76 -0.08 -27.50
C VAL A 83 1.37 -0.90 -26.26
N VAL A 84 2.26 -1.02 -25.28
CA VAL A 84 1.99 -1.70 -24.01
C VAL A 84 0.94 -0.93 -23.21
N TRP A 85 1.10 0.40 -23.08
CA TRP A 85 0.09 1.24 -22.40
C TRP A 85 -1.31 1.14 -23.05
N ASN A 86 -1.38 1.08 -24.38
CA ASN A 86 -2.66 0.96 -25.08
C ASN A 86 -3.38 -0.37 -24.83
N SER A 87 -2.64 -1.44 -24.52
CA SER A 87 -3.25 -2.72 -24.13
C SER A 87 -3.83 -2.73 -22.70
N TYR A 88 -3.48 -1.73 -21.88
CA TYR A 88 -3.86 -1.64 -20.45
C TYR A 88 -4.55 -0.30 -20.12
N ILE A 89 -5.68 -0.03 -20.79
CA ILE A 89 -6.43 1.23 -20.68
C ILE A 89 -6.81 1.57 -19.22
N ILE A 90 -7.14 0.55 -18.42
CA ILE A 90 -7.61 0.71 -17.03
C ILE A 90 -6.56 1.23 -16.05
N VAL A 91 -5.26 1.06 -16.35
CA VAL A 91 -4.14 1.51 -15.49
C VAL A 91 -3.38 2.69 -16.10
N SER A 92 -3.92 3.29 -17.16
CA SER A 92 -3.34 4.46 -17.83
C SER A 92 -3.11 5.66 -16.90
N GLN A 93 -3.82 5.74 -15.77
CA GLN A 93 -3.59 6.75 -14.74
C GLN A 93 -2.16 6.75 -14.20
N PHE A 94 -1.48 5.60 -14.18
CA PHE A 94 -0.10 5.48 -13.69
C PHE A 94 0.95 5.92 -14.72
N ARG A 95 0.56 6.13 -15.98
CA ARG A 95 1.48 6.51 -17.08
C ARG A 95 2.20 7.83 -16.84
N HIS A 96 1.57 8.73 -16.10
CA HIS A 96 2.10 10.07 -15.81
C HIS A 96 2.19 10.34 -14.31
N HIS A 97 2.05 9.31 -13.48
CA HIS A 97 2.03 9.44 -12.03
C HIS A 97 3.35 9.00 -11.43
N ASN A 98 3.96 9.86 -10.62
CA ASN A 98 5.09 9.46 -9.79
C ASN A 98 4.54 8.78 -8.55
N PHE A 99 5.10 7.63 -8.20
CA PHE A 99 4.82 6.91 -6.97
C PHE A 99 6.08 6.91 -6.10
N PRO A 100 6.37 8.04 -5.43
CA PRO A 100 7.54 8.14 -4.57
C PRO A 100 7.43 7.11 -3.43
N TYR A 101 8.58 6.61 -2.97
CA TYR A 101 8.68 5.62 -1.89
C TYR A 101 8.24 4.20 -2.25
N TYR A 102 8.08 3.87 -3.55
CA TYR A 102 7.76 2.51 -4.01
C TYR A 102 8.67 1.46 -3.34
N ASP A 103 9.99 1.60 -3.48
CA ASP A 103 10.97 0.63 -2.94
C ASP A 103 10.80 0.42 -1.42
N GLN A 104 10.52 1.50 -0.69
CA GLN A 104 10.33 1.46 0.76
C GLN A 104 9.03 0.77 1.14
N LEU A 105 7.94 1.10 0.44
CA LEU A 105 6.62 0.51 0.69
C LEU A 105 6.60 -0.98 0.32
N THR A 106 7.20 -1.36 -0.80
CA THR A 106 7.39 -2.76 -1.20
C THR A 106 8.16 -3.51 -0.12
N SER A 107 9.23 -2.94 0.45
CA SER A 107 9.99 -3.59 1.53
C SER A 107 9.20 -3.79 2.85
N ILE A 108 8.16 -3.00 3.08
CA ILE A 108 7.29 -3.10 4.26
C ILE A 108 6.18 -4.11 4.03
N TYR A 109 5.55 -4.09 2.86
CA TYR A 109 4.30 -4.80 2.59
C TYR A 109 4.46 -6.09 1.77
N THR A 110 5.63 -6.37 1.19
CA THR A 110 5.85 -7.55 0.34
C THR A 110 7.01 -8.44 0.83
N LYS A 111 7.52 -8.17 2.04
CA LYS A 111 8.81 -8.70 2.53
C LYS A 111 8.89 -10.22 2.59
N ASP A 112 7.86 -10.90 3.07
CA ASP A 112 7.87 -12.36 3.27
C ASP A 112 7.17 -13.15 2.15
N GLN A 113 6.61 -12.45 1.17
CA GLN A 113 5.94 -13.05 0.01
C GLN A 113 6.95 -13.64 -1.01
N ALA A 114 8.25 -13.38 -0.83
CA ALA A 114 9.32 -13.94 -1.66
C ALA A 114 9.60 -15.45 -1.42
N THR A 115 9.01 -16.06 -0.37
CA THR A 115 9.28 -17.47 0.00
C THR A 115 8.19 -18.46 -0.44
N GLY A 116 6.99 -17.98 -0.77
CA GLY A 116 5.84 -18.82 -1.13
C GLY A 116 5.48 -18.72 -2.60
N LYS A 117 5.61 -19.83 -3.32
CA LYS A 117 5.12 -19.99 -4.69
C LYS A 117 3.59 -19.88 -4.73
N ASP A 118 3.01 -18.69 -4.90
CA ASP A 118 1.69 -18.56 -5.53
C ASP A 118 1.40 -17.12 -6.00
N PRO A 119 0.63 -16.92 -7.09
CA PRO A 119 0.33 -15.61 -7.68
C PRO A 119 -0.73 -14.80 -6.90
N GLN A 120 -0.98 -15.14 -5.63
CA GLN A 120 -2.01 -14.53 -4.79
C GLN A 120 -1.54 -13.16 -4.24
N THR A 121 -0.82 -12.39 -5.06
CA THR A 121 0.06 -11.31 -4.59
C THR A 121 -0.68 -10.00 -4.28
N THR A 122 -1.74 -9.71 -5.02
CA THR A 122 -2.56 -8.50 -4.82
C THR A 122 -3.68 -8.70 -3.81
N VAL A 123 -4.14 -9.94 -3.65
CA VAL A 123 -5.28 -10.28 -2.80
C VAL A 123 -4.90 -10.13 -1.33
N ASP A 124 -3.73 -10.57 -0.88
CA ASP A 124 -3.32 -10.42 0.53
C ASP A 124 -3.14 -8.95 0.97
N ILE A 125 -2.59 -8.10 0.08
CA ILE A 125 -2.44 -6.65 0.35
C ILE A 125 -3.81 -5.97 0.43
N VAL A 126 -4.81 -6.50 -0.28
CA VAL A 126 -6.17 -5.98 -0.34
C VAL A 126 -7.09 -6.60 0.72
N GLU A 127 -6.92 -7.87 1.12
CA GLU A 127 -7.77 -8.53 2.13
C GLU A 127 -7.58 -7.94 3.54
N GLU A 128 -6.37 -7.49 3.90
CA GLU A 128 -6.15 -6.73 5.14
C GLU A 128 -6.94 -5.40 5.15
N ILE A 129 -7.28 -4.86 3.98
CA ILE A 129 -8.03 -3.60 3.84
C ILE A 129 -9.50 -3.77 4.22
N ASP A 130 -10.06 -4.96 3.95
CA ASP A 130 -11.49 -5.26 4.12
C ASP A 130 -11.81 -5.88 5.49
N ALA A 131 -10.84 -6.58 6.12
CA ALA A 131 -11.03 -7.19 7.44
C ALA A 131 -11.18 -6.17 8.60
N ASP A 132 -10.63 -4.95 8.47
CA ASP A 132 -10.73 -3.89 9.49
C ASP A 132 -12.11 -3.18 9.49
N ASP A 133 -12.91 -3.35 8.44
CA ASP A 133 -14.29 -2.80 8.37
C ASP A 133 -15.30 -3.78 9.00
N ALA A 134 -15.06 -5.09 8.86
CA ALA A 134 -15.95 -6.15 9.35
C ALA A 134 -16.00 -6.30 10.89
N THR A 135 -14.96 -5.86 11.61
CA THR A 135 -14.92 -5.97 13.08
C THR A 135 -15.71 -4.88 13.80
N THR A 136 -16.18 -3.83 13.09
CA THR A 136 -16.99 -2.76 13.70
C THR A 136 -18.50 -2.98 13.53
N ALA A 137 -18.92 -3.97 12.73
CA ALA A 137 -20.34 -4.24 12.49
C ALA A 137 -21.04 -5.14 13.54
N ASN A 138 -20.29 -5.78 14.46
CA ASN A 138 -20.86 -6.81 15.36
C ASN A 138 -21.16 -6.34 16.80
N ASN A 139 -21.21 -5.03 17.09
CA ASN A 139 -21.55 -4.53 18.42
C ASN A 139 -22.74 -3.55 18.43
N LEU A 140 -23.71 -3.72 17.53
CA LEU A 140 -24.97 -2.97 17.59
C LEU A 140 -26.17 -3.87 17.30
N GLU A 141 -26.44 -4.80 18.20
CA GLU A 141 -27.71 -5.50 18.48
C GLU A 141 -27.32 -6.46 19.62
N GLU A 142 -27.77 -6.33 20.86
CA GLU A 142 -29.15 -6.37 21.32
C GLU A 142 -29.32 -5.51 22.59
N GLY A 143 -30.38 -4.71 22.61
CA GLY A 143 -30.99 -4.10 23.80
C GLY A 143 -32.45 -4.50 23.87
#